data_AF-A0A2N5IP74-F1
#
_entry.id   AF-A0A2N5IP74-F1
#
_cell.length_a   1.000
_cell.length_b   1.000
_cell.length_c   1.000
_cell.angle_alpha   90.00
_cell.angle_beta   90.00
_cell.angle_gamma   90.00
#
_symmetry.space_group_name_H-M   'P 1'
#
loop_
_entity.id
_entity.type
_entity.pdbx_description
1 polymer ?
#
loop_
_entity_poly.entity_id
_entity_poly.type
_entity_poly.pdbx_seq_one_letter_code
_entity_poly.pdbx_strand_id
1 'polypeptide(L)'
;MKNWETLEADENLILSKHYTPGRAGHTIKGVALHHNAGNLNARQIYNVWQTRQASAHYQVDANGHISQHVWDTDTAWALGNWNANLDYISIEHADISTSPWAVSDATLDNGAHLTAAICKHYKLGRPTWNVNVFPHSRFSQTQCPASLAGSQNAAYMARAQQWYDHMTGGSAAPSTNTTTNTNDGGLPMASCMIRNDDTGLIYYWSPESGLTGLTHPDQAKLLELAGVKTVHGNNGCPWWGRAQEITTMVQAHTLAYETAQTAALQAIAKNAGADAEAITAAVKTSVNAALANLSITLTNQAKTTETTESKEEK
;
A
#
# COMPACT_ATOMS: atom_id res chain seq x y z
N MET A 1 8.88 -3.00 -15.02
CA MET A 1 9.14 -1.67 -15.60
C MET A 1 10.60 -1.55 -15.98
N LYS A 2 10.91 -0.90 -17.10
CA LYS A 2 12.29 -0.54 -17.47
C LYS A 2 12.84 0.58 -16.60
N ASN A 3 12.00 1.55 -16.25
CA ASN A 3 12.39 2.68 -15.42
C ASN A 3 11.23 3.17 -14.55
N TRP A 4 11.37 3.07 -13.24
CA TRP A 4 10.36 3.50 -12.27
C TRP A 4 10.31 5.03 -12.07
N GLU A 5 11.41 5.75 -12.35
CA GLU A 5 11.48 7.21 -12.19
C GLU A 5 10.77 7.95 -13.32
N THR A 6 10.95 7.46 -14.55
CA THR A 6 10.38 8.05 -15.77
C THR A 6 9.12 7.34 -16.24
N LEU A 7 8.60 6.38 -15.45
CA LEU A 7 7.43 5.55 -15.78
C LEU A 7 7.54 4.83 -17.13
N GLU A 8 8.74 4.33 -17.47
CA GLU A 8 8.94 3.52 -18.68
C GLU A 8 8.52 2.07 -18.43
N ALA A 9 7.43 1.64 -19.07
CA ALA A 9 6.94 0.27 -19.03
C ALA A 9 7.91 -0.74 -19.65
N ASP A 10 7.75 -2.02 -19.30
CA ASP A 10 8.53 -3.10 -19.93
C ASP A 10 8.24 -3.15 -21.43
N GLU A 11 6.98 -2.95 -21.79
CA GLU A 11 6.48 -2.94 -23.16
C GLU A 11 5.48 -1.81 -23.37
N ASN A 12 5.58 -1.10 -24.49
CA ASN A 12 4.57 -0.14 -24.92
C ASN A 12 3.72 -0.75 -26.04
N LEU A 13 2.45 -0.99 -25.76
CA LEU A 13 1.42 -1.41 -26.71
C LEU A 13 0.34 -0.33 -26.79
N ILE A 14 0.74 0.85 -27.25
CA ILE A 14 -0.13 2.04 -27.26
C ILE A 14 -1.28 1.86 -28.23
N LEU A 15 -2.49 2.09 -27.74
CA LEU A 15 -3.72 2.01 -28.50
C LEU A 15 -3.84 3.17 -29.49
N SER A 16 -4.42 2.91 -30.66
CA SER A 16 -4.80 3.93 -31.65
C SER A 16 -6.27 4.35 -31.55
N LYS A 17 -7.04 3.76 -30.63
CA LYS A 17 -8.48 3.98 -30.44
C LYS A 17 -8.88 3.66 -29.00
N HIS A 18 -10.11 4.03 -28.65
CA HIS A 18 -10.70 3.80 -27.32
C HIS A 18 -9.94 4.48 -26.18
N TYR A 19 -9.45 5.67 -26.45
CA TYR A 19 -8.95 6.65 -25.50
C TYR A 19 -9.31 8.05 -26.04
N THR A 20 -9.17 9.09 -25.22
CA THR A 20 -9.32 10.48 -25.66
C THR A 20 -7.98 11.19 -25.51
N PRO A 21 -7.45 11.84 -26.58
CA PRO A 21 -6.22 12.61 -26.47
C PRO A 21 -6.33 13.76 -25.46
N GLY A 22 -5.29 13.94 -24.65
CA GLY A 22 -5.26 14.91 -23.57
C GLY A 22 -6.13 14.54 -22.38
N ARG A 23 -6.13 15.41 -21.36
CA ARG A 23 -6.95 15.29 -20.14
C ARG A 23 -7.88 16.49 -19.93
N ALA A 24 -8.23 17.19 -21.01
CA ALA A 24 -9.13 18.36 -20.98
C ALA A 24 -8.74 19.44 -19.93
N GLY A 25 -7.45 19.65 -19.69
CA GLY A 25 -6.94 20.61 -18.69
C GLY A 25 -6.92 20.09 -17.25
N HIS A 26 -7.37 18.86 -17.00
CA HIS A 26 -7.26 18.23 -15.69
C HIS A 26 -5.82 17.78 -15.42
N THR A 27 -5.43 17.84 -14.15
CA THR A 27 -4.22 17.21 -13.64
C THR A 27 -4.54 15.82 -13.10
N ILE A 28 -3.57 14.92 -13.14
CA ILE A 28 -3.69 13.61 -12.49
C ILE A 28 -3.80 13.83 -10.97
N LYS A 29 -4.78 13.17 -10.34
CA LYS A 29 -5.13 13.29 -8.91
C LYS A 29 -4.89 11.99 -8.14
N GLY A 30 -4.70 10.87 -8.82
CA GLY A 30 -4.55 9.57 -8.17
C GLY A 30 -4.38 8.41 -9.15
N VAL A 31 -4.35 7.22 -8.57
CA VAL A 31 -4.34 5.93 -9.26
C VAL A 31 -5.67 5.23 -9.01
N ALA A 32 -6.22 4.58 -10.04
CA ALA A 32 -7.39 3.72 -9.91
C ALA A 32 -7.02 2.27 -10.26
N LEU A 33 -7.34 1.35 -9.34
CA LEU A 33 -7.00 -0.06 -9.47
C LEU A 33 -8.15 -0.83 -10.11
N HIS A 34 -7.78 -1.70 -11.05
CA HIS A 34 -8.64 -2.65 -11.74
C HIS A 34 -8.07 -4.07 -11.64
N HIS A 35 -8.95 -5.05 -11.79
CA HIS A 35 -8.57 -6.40 -12.21
C HIS A 35 -9.20 -6.66 -13.58
N ASN A 36 -8.52 -7.42 -14.44
CA ASN A 36 -9.02 -7.62 -15.80
C ASN A 36 -10.03 -8.77 -15.94
N ALA A 37 -10.47 -9.36 -14.82
CA ALA A 37 -11.42 -10.46 -14.74
C ALA A 37 -10.98 -11.67 -15.57
N GLY A 38 -9.67 -11.95 -15.54
CA GLY A 38 -9.01 -12.94 -16.36
C GLY A 38 -7.51 -12.97 -16.12
N ASN A 39 -6.80 -13.85 -16.82
CA ASN A 39 -5.35 -13.93 -16.78
C ASN A 39 -4.77 -13.49 -18.12
N LEU A 40 -4.86 -12.19 -18.42
CA LEU A 40 -4.45 -11.63 -19.70
C LEU A 40 -3.04 -11.03 -19.62
N ASN A 41 -2.18 -11.39 -20.56
CA ASN A 41 -0.91 -10.70 -20.78
C ASN A 41 -1.09 -9.40 -21.59
N ALA A 42 0.00 -8.66 -21.81
CA ALA A 42 0.03 -7.39 -22.54
C ALA A 42 -0.69 -7.44 -23.91
N ARG A 43 -0.32 -8.40 -24.76
CA ARG A 43 -0.93 -8.53 -26.10
C ARG A 43 -2.41 -8.91 -26.03
N GLN A 44 -2.79 -9.77 -25.08
CA GLN A 44 -4.17 -10.22 -24.94
C GLN A 44 -5.10 -9.08 -24.49
N ILE A 45 -4.71 -8.29 -23.49
CA ILE A 45 -5.52 -7.14 -23.05
C ILE A 45 -5.57 -6.06 -24.13
N TYR A 46 -4.46 -5.79 -24.84
CA TYR A 46 -4.42 -4.91 -26.00
C TYR A 46 -5.47 -5.31 -27.05
N ASN A 47 -5.58 -6.62 -27.35
CA ASN A 47 -6.52 -7.15 -28.32
C ASN A 47 -7.98 -6.97 -27.88
N VAL A 48 -8.29 -7.09 -26.58
CA VAL A 48 -9.63 -6.82 -26.03
C VAL A 48 -10.02 -5.36 -26.31
N TRP A 49 -9.12 -4.42 -26.06
CA TRP A 49 -9.36 -2.99 -26.28
C TRP A 49 -9.38 -2.59 -27.76
N GLN A 50 -9.11 -3.50 -28.70
CA GLN A 50 -9.33 -3.20 -30.12
C GLN A 50 -10.81 -3.16 -30.49
N THR A 51 -11.67 -3.89 -29.77
CA THR A 51 -13.11 -3.99 -30.10
C THR A 51 -14.00 -3.52 -28.97
N ARG A 52 -13.55 -3.63 -27.71
CA ARG A 52 -14.25 -3.08 -26.56
C ARG A 52 -13.96 -1.58 -26.41
N GLN A 53 -15.00 -0.77 -26.29
CA GLN A 53 -14.90 0.67 -26.01
C GLN A 53 -14.49 0.95 -24.55
N ALA A 54 -13.30 0.49 -24.18
CA ALA A 54 -12.68 0.67 -22.87
C ALA A 54 -11.14 0.63 -23.05
N SER A 55 -10.41 1.12 -22.05
CA SER A 55 -8.94 1.04 -21.99
C SER A 55 -8.45 1.29 -20.57
N ALA A 56 -7.18 1.02 -20.30
CA ALA A 56 -6.45 1.48 -19.12
C ALA A 56 -5.07 2.01 -19.54
N HIS A 57 -4.41 2.75 -18.65
CA HIS A 57 -3.09 3.29 -18.94
C HIS A 57 -2.03 2.18 -18.88
N TYR A 58 -2.10 1.36 -17.85
CA TYR A 58 -1.17 0.26 -17.60
C TYR A 58 -1.88 -1.07 -17.37
N GLN A 59 -1.17 -2.16 -17.63
CA GLN A 59 -1.52 -3.55 -17.31
C GLN A 59 -0.35 -4.19 -16.57
N VAL A 60 -0.65 -4.98 -15.56
CA VAL A 60 0.28 -5.89 -14.86
C VAL A 60 -0.18 -7.33 -15.07
N ASP A 61 0.64 -8.14 -15.74
CA ASP A 61 0.29 -9.55 -15.97
C ASP A 61 0.60 -10.45 -14.75
N ALA A 62 0.25 -11.74 -14.85
CA ALA A 62 0.43 -12.71 -13.77
C ALA A 62 1.90 -12.95 -13.37
N ASN A 63 2.87 -12.57 -14.21
CA ASN A 63 4.30 -12.65 -13.91
C ASN A 63 4.86 -11.30 -13.43
N GLY A 64 4.03 -10.27 -13.28
CA GLY A 64 4.45 -8.94 -12.89
C GLY A 64 4.99 -8.07 -14.03
N HIS A 65 4.89 -8.51 -15.29
CA HIS A 65 5.32 -7.72 -16.44
C HIS A 65 4.35 -6.56 -16.68
N ILE A 66 4.89 -5.35 -16.81
CA ILE A 66 4.10 -4.12 -16.92
C ILE A 66 4.14 -3.59 -18.35
N SER A 67 2.95 -3.35 -18.91
CA SER A 67 2.80 -2.78 -20.25
C SER A 67 1.92 -1.54 -20.26
N GLN A 68 2.33 -0.51 -21.01
CA GLN A 68 1.57 0.73 -21.19
C GLN A 68 0.73 0.67 -22.47
N HIS A 69 -0.51 1.15 -22.40
CA HIS A 69 -1.50 1.05 -23.46
C HIS A 69 -2.18 2.37 -23.80
N VAL A 70 -2.25 3.30 -22.86
CA VAL A 70 -2.61 4.70 -23.09
C VAL A 70 -1.55 5.55 -22.42
N TRP A 71 -1.07 6.59 -23.11
CA TRP A 71 -0.12 7.52 -22.53
C TRP A 71 -0.75 8.26 -21.35
N ASP A 72 0.02 8.52 -20.31
CA ASP A 72 -0.46 9.23 -19.11
C ASP A 72 -0.97 10.65 -19.43
N THR A 73 -0.49 11.26 -20.52
CA THR A 73 -0.98 12.55 -21.04
C THR A 73 -2.37 12.49 -21.64
N ASP A 74 -2.85 11.29 -21.98
CA ASP A 74 -4.15 11.04 -22.58
C ASP A 74 -5.11 10.40 -21.58
N THR A 75 -6.39 10.32 -21.94
CA THR A 75 -7.46 9.83 -21.08
C THR A 75 -7.89 8.41 -21.47
N ALA A 76 -7.57 7.43 -20.63
CA ALA A 76 -8.11 6.07 -20.76
C ALA A 76 -9.61 6.00 -20.40
N TRP A 77 -10.34 5.09 -21.03
CA TRP A 77 -11.78 4.87 -20.81
C TRP A 77 -12.01 3.70 -19.84
N ALA A 78 -11.61 3.88 -18.59
CA ALA A 78 -11.49 2.78 -17.62
C ALA A 78 -12.60 2.76 -16.56
N LEU A 79 -13.00 3.92 -16.05
CA LEU A 79 -13.70 4.03 -14.77
C LEU A 79 -15.22 4.09 -14.87
N GLY A 80 -15.78 4.11 -16.07
CA GLY A 80 -17.22 4.31 -16.29
C GLY A 80 -17.74 5.68 -15.83
N ASN A 81 -16.83 6.59 -15.46
CA ASN A 81 -17.11 7.96 -15.04
C ASN A 81 -16.13 8.89 -15.76
N TRP A 82 -16.66 9.86 -16.52
CA TRP A 82 -15.85 10.71 -17.39
C TRP A 82 -14.86 11.59 -16.61
N ASN A 83 -15.31 12.26 -15.55
CA ASN A 83 -14.42 13.10 -14.73
C ASN A 83 -13.34 12.26 -14.05
N ALA A 84 -13.68 11.05 -13.61
CA ALA A 84 -12.67 10.14 -13.06
C ALA A 84 -11.66 9.69 -14.12
N ASN A 85 -12.09 9.38 -15.35
CA ASN A 85 -11.16 9.05 -16.43
C ASN A 85 -10.15 10.18 -16.68
N LEU A 86 -10.60 11.44 -16.63
CA LEU A 86 -9.73 12.60 -16.76
C LEU A 86 -8.75 12.73 -15.58
N ASP A 87 -9.17 12.38 -14.37
CA ASP A 87 -8.41 12.62 -13.14
C ASP A 87 -7.43 11.50 -12.74
N TYR A 88 -7.66 10.24 -13.15
CA TYR A 88 -6.92 9.09 -12.60
C TYR A 88 -6.12 8.32 -13.65
N ILE A 89 -4.95 7.81 -13.24
CA ILE A 89 -4.22 6.77 -13.98
C ILE A 89 -4.79 5.40 -13.59
N SER A 90 -5.20 4.62 -14.58
CA SER A 90 -5.84 3.32 -14.38
C SER A 90 -4.87 2.18 -14.66
N ILE A 91 -4.79 1.24 -13.70
CA ILE A 91 -3.92 0.06 -13.77
C ILE A 91 -4.79 -1.20 -13.69
N GLU A 92 -4.71 -2.03 -14.72
CA GLU A 92 -5.29 -3.37 -14.76
C GLU A 92 -4.33 -4.41 -14.18
N HIS A 93 -4.87 -5.41 -13.47
CA HIS A 93 -4.10 -6.51 -12.87
C HIS A 93 -4.69 -7.84 -13.32
N ALA A 94 -3.83 -8.77 -13.76
CA ALA A 94 -4.25 -10.11 -14.14
C ALA A 94 -4.55 -10.98 -12.92
N ASP A 95 -5.73 -11.60 -12.94
CA ASP A 95 -6.14 -12.63 -12.00
C ASP A 95 -5.45 -13.96 -12.31
N ILE A 96 -5.26 -14.78 -11.27
CA ILE A 96 -4.82 -16.19 -11.36
C ILE A 96 -5.88 -17.16 -10.82
N SER A 97 -6.93 -16.65 -10.18
CA SER A 97 -8.07 -17.41 -9.66
C SER A 97 -9.32 -16.55 -9.74
N THR A 98 -10.48 -17.19 -9.91
CA THR A 98 -11.79 -16.53 -10.01
C THR A 98 -12.76 -16.91 -8.89
N SER A 99 -12.44 -17.94 -8.10
CA SER A 99 -13.26 -18.39 -6.96
C SER A 99 -12.38 -18.97 -5.84
N PRO A 100 -11.88 -18.14 -4.90
CA PRO A 100 -12.04 -16.68 -4.86
C PRO A 100 -11.20 -15.98 -5.94
N TRP A 101 -11.57 -14.74 -6.27
CA TRP A 101 -10.69 -13.87 -7.06
C TRP A 101 -9.35 -13.68 -6.36
N ALA A 102 -8.25 -13.75 -7.12
CA ALA A 102 -6.92 -13.45 -6.62
C ALA A 102 -5.97 -13.09 -7.77
N VAL A 103 -5.02 -12.19 -7.51
CA VAL A 103 -3.87 -11.91 -8.37
C VAL A 103 -2.62 -12.62 -7.81
N SER A 104 -1.61 -12.83 -8.64
CA SER A 104 -0.35 -13.45 -8.20
C SER A 104 0.45 -12.51 -7.29
N ASP A 105 1.42 -13.05 -6.57
CA ASP A 105 2.34 -12.26 -5.76
C ASP A 105 3.15 -11.27 -6.61
N ALA A 106 3.58 -11.69 -7.81
CA ALA A 106 4.32 -10.86 -8.74
C ALA A 106 3.47 -9.71 -9.31
N THR A 107 2.19 -9.98 -9.61
CA THR A 107 1.23 -8.95 -10.01
C THR A 107 0.98 -7.95 -8.88
N LEU A 108 0.85 -8.46 -7.65
CA LEU A 108 0.58 -7.66 -6.46
C LEU A 108 1.76 -6.73 -6.14
N ASP A 109 3.00 -7.25 -6.18
CA ASP A 109 4.20 -6.45 -5.93
C ASP A 109 4.48 -5.42 -7.04
N ASN A 110 4.50 -5.84 -8.31
CA ASN A 110 4.80 -4.91 -9.41
C ASN A 110 3.70 -3.87 -9.62
N GLY A 111 2.43 -4.24 -9.43
CA GLY A 111 1.33 -3.28 -9.46
C GLY A 111 1.44 -2.25 -8.33
N ALA A 112 1.78 -2.70 -7.13
CA ALA A 112 2.00 -1.83 -5.99
C ALA A 112 3.21 -0.87 -6.21
N HIS A 113 4.31 -1.39 -6.77
CA HIS A 113 5.47 -0.57 -7.15
C HIS A 113 5.09 0.46 -8.23
N LEU A 114 4.32 0.07 -9.25
CA LEU A 114 3.84 0.99 -10.28
C LEU A 114 2.96 2.10 -9.68
N THR A 115 2.05 1.74 -8.77
CA THR A 115 1.23 2.70 -8.03
C THR A 115 2.11 3.71 -7.27
N ALA A 116 3.14 3.21 -6.58
CA ALA A 116 4.12 4.05 -5.88
C ALA A 116 4.86 5.00 -6.82
N ALA A 117 5.32 4.48 -7.96
CA ALA A 117 6.05 5.22 -8.97
C ALA A 117 5.18 6.34 -9.56
N ILE A 118 3.93 6.06 -9.90
CA ILE A 118 2.97 7.08 -10.40
C ILE A 118 2.73 8.14 -9.32
N CYS A 119 2.49 7.72 -8.07
CA CYS A 119 2.33 8.63 -6.94
C CYS A 119 3.53 9.56 -6.75
N LYS A 120 4.76 9.04 -6.88
CA LYS A 120 5.99 9.83 -6.79
C LYS A 120 6.13 10.78 -7.99
N HIS A 121 6.03 10.24 -9.21
CA HIS A 121 6.23 10.98 -10.45
C HIS A 121 5.31 12.19 -10.56
N TYR A 122 4.02 12.00 -10.24
CA TYR A 122 3.01 13.06 -10.27
C TYR A 122 2.84 13.82 -8.95
N LYS A 123 3.71 13.58 -7.95
CA LYS A 123 3.69 14.27 -6.64
C LYS A 123 2.34 14.17 -5.92
N LEU A 124 1.71 12.99 -6.01
CA LEU A 124 0.39 12.70 -5.41
C LEU A 124 0.47 12.37 -3.91
N GLY A 125 1.68 12.36 -3.35
CA GLY A 125 1.96 11.90 -1.99
C GLY A 125 2.07 10.38 -1.87
N ARG A 126 2.32 9.90 -0.65
CA ARG A 126 2.48 8.48 -0.34
C ARG A 126 1.17 7.69 -0.64
N PRO A 127 1.22 6.52 -1.29
CA PRO A 127 0.03 5.73 -1.62
C PRO A 127 -0.86 5.46 -0.40
N THR A 128 -2.10 5.90 -0.48
CA THR A 128 -3.10 5.82 0.60
C THR A 128 -4.46 5.50 0.00
N TRP A 129 -5.06 4.41 0.48
CA TRP A 129 -6.34 3.91 -0.02
C TRP A 129 -7.44 4.93 0.22
N ASN A 130 -8.29 5.14 -0.80
CA ASN A 130 -9.35 6.16 -0.83
C ASN A 130 -8.88 7.62 -0.64
N VAL A 131 -7.59 7.92 -0.82
CA VAL A 131 -7.05 9.28 -0.82
C VAL A 131 -6.41 9.61 -2.15
N ASN A 132 -5.45 8.79 -2.60
CA ASN A 132 -4.78 8.93 -3.90
C ASN A 132 -4.66 7.57 -4.63
N VAL A 133 -5.16 6.48 -4.04
CA VAL A 133 -5.34 5.17 -4.68
C VAL A 133 -6.78 4.74 -4.45
N PHE A 134 -7.52 4.44 -5.52
CA PHE A 134 -8.96 4.17 -5.45
C PHE A 134 -9.34 2.85 -6.15
N PRO A 135 -10.35 2.12 -5.66
CA PRO A 135 -10.91 1.00 -6.41
C PRO A 135 -11.79 1.52 -7.56
N HIS A 136 -11.88 0.77 -8.66
CA HIS A 136 -12.87 1.05 -9.72
C HIS A 136 -14.31 1.14 -9.17
N SER A 137 -14.67 0.29 -8.20
CA SER A 137 -15.98 0.30 -7.52
C SER A 137 -16.33 1.61 -6.82
N ARG A 138 -15.36 2.51 -6.60
CA ARG A 138 -15.63 3.87 -6.10
C ARG A 138 -16.39 4.74 -7.10
N PHE A 139 -16.21 4.48 -8.39
CA PHE A 139 -16.67 5.34 -9.50
C PHE A 139 -17.82 4.73 -10.29
N SER A 140 -17.96 3.41 -10.26
CA SER A 140 -18.99 2.65 -10.99
C SER A 140 -19.52 1.49 -10.15
N GLN A 141 -20.75 1.05 -10.42
CA GLN A 141 -21.32 -0.15 -9.80
C GLN A 141 -20.67 -1.41 -10.40
N THR A 142 -19.62 -1.90 -9.76
CA THR A 142 -18.84 -3.06 -10.21
C THR A 142 -18.18 -3.78 -9.03
N GLN A 143 -17.88 -5.07 -9.21
CA GLN A 143 -17.05 -5.83 -8.25
C GLN A 143 -15.55 -5.50 -8.38
N CYS A 144 -15.13 -4.89 -9.49
CA CYS A 144 -13.75 -4.51 -9.75
C CYS A 144 -13.24 -3.51 -8.67
N PRO A 145 -12.04 -3.71 -8.10
CA PRO A 145 -10.97 -4.64 -8.50
C PRO A 145 -10.92 -5.95 -7.68
N ALA A 146 -12.08 -6.44 -7.25
CA ALA A 146 -12.24 -7.72 -6.57
C ALA A 146 -11.27 -7.92 -5.39
N SER A 147 -10.29 -8.80 -5.50
CA SER A 147 -9.34 -9.10 -4.42
C SER A 147 -8.51 -7.88 -4.00
N LEU A 148 -8.20 -6.96 -4.91
CA LEU A 148 -7.43 -5.75 -4.61
C LEU A 148 -8.21 -4.70 -3.81
N ALA A 149 -9.54 -4.81 -3.74
CA ALA A 149 -10.38 -4.05 -2.80
C ALA A 149 -10.89 -4.92 -1.64
N GLY A 150 -10.54 -6.20 -1.63
CA GLY A 150 -10.92 -7.18 -0.63
C GLY A 150 -9.69 -7.83 0.01
N SER A 151 -9.57 -9.14 -0.15
CA SER A 151 -8.58 -9.99 0.55
C SER A 151 -7.12 -9.59 0.36
N GLN A 152 -6.76 -8.95 -0.76
CA GLN A 152 -5.39 -8.58 -1.12
C GLN A 152 -5.11 -7.07 -0.98
N ASN A 153 -6.10 -6.26 -0.58
CA ASN A 153 -5.94 -4.79 -0.48
C ASN A 153 -4.83 -4.38 0.50
N ALA A 154 -4.84 -4.94 1.70
CA ALA A 154 -3.87 -4.59 2.74
C ALA A 154 -2.42 -4.87 2.29
N ALA A 155 -2.19 -6.06 1.71
CA ALA A 155 -0.88 -6.43 1.17
C ALA A 155 -0.45 -5.51 0.01
N TYR A 156 -1.37 -5.17 -0.90
CA TYR A 156 -1.08 -4.29 -2.03
C TYR A 156 -0.67 -2.89 -1.56
N MET A 157 -1.47 -2.30 -0.65
CA MET A 157 -1.21 -0.96 -0.14
C MET A 157 0.07 -0.90 0.71
N ALA A 158 0.37 -1.94 1.49
CA ALA A 158 1.62 -2.03 2.24
C ALA A 158 2.84 -2.02 1.31
N ARG A 159 2.82 -2.82 0.23
CA ARG A 159 3.91 -2.82 -0.76
C ARG A 159 4.02 -1.49 -1.50
N ALA A 160 2.91 -0.86 -1.87
CA ALA A 160 2.93 0.41 -2.59
C ALA A 160 3.57 1.51 -1.74
N GLN A 161 3.25 1.50 -0.45
CA GLN A 161 3.86 2.39 0.51
C GLN A 161 5.36 2.12 0.70
N GLN A 162 5.77 0.85 0.84
CA GLN A 162 7.19 0.47 0.94
C GLN A 162 7.99 0.91 -0.28
N TRP A 163 7.47 0.68 -1.49
CA TRP A 163 8.11 1.13 -2.72
C TRP A 163 8.21 2.64 -2.80
N TYR A 164 7.16 3.37 -2.41
CA TYR A 164 7.19 4.83 -2.39
C TYR A 164 8.28 5.35 -1.46
N ASP A 165 8.35 4.80 -0.26
CA ASP A 165 9.35 5.18 0.75
C ASP A 165 10.77 4.86 0.25
N HIS A 166 10.97 3.70 -0.38
CA HIS A 166 12.24 3.32 -1.01
C HIS A 166 12.63 4.29 -2.14
N MET A 167 11.68 4.67 -3.01
CA MET A 167 11.94 5.57 -4.13
C MET A 167 12.18 7.02 -3.67
N THR A 168 11.64 7.44 -2.52
CA THR A 168 11.76 8.83 -2.02
C THR A 168 12.84 9.02 -0.96
N GLY A 169 13.34 7.94 -0.36
CA GLY A 169 14.16 7.94 0.87
C GLY A 169 15.68 7.72 0.71
N GLY A 170 16.31 8.15 -0.38
CA GLY A 170 17.78 8.13 -0.54
C GLY A 170 18.57 9.11 0.37
N SER A 171 18.20 9.35 1.63
CA SER A 171 18.97 10.20 2.56
C SER A 171 18.76 9.86 4.05
N ALA A 172 19.87 9.42 4.68
CA ALA A 172 20.25 9.42 6.11
C ALA A 172 19.48 8.55 7.13
N ALA A 173 20.17 7.49 7.59
CA ALA A 173 19.85 6.68 8.79
C ALA A 173 20.56 7.23 10.05
N PRO A 174 20.00 7.05 11.26
CA PRO A 174 20.79 6.37 12.31
C PRO A 174 20.02 5.44 13.31
N SER A 175 20.61 5.18 14.48
CA SER A 175 20.61 3.91 15.22
C SER A 175 19.81 3.85 16.53
N THR A 176 19.59 2.60 16.95
CA THR A 176 18.93 2.00 18.13
C THR A 176 19.33 2.51 19.52
N ASN A 177 18.33 2.61 20.40
CA ASN A 177 18.48 2.27 21.82
C ASN A 177 17.28 1.46 22.31
N THR A 178 17.60 0.29 22.87
CA THR A 178 16.69 -0.71 23.40
C THR A 178 16.23 -0.30 24.80
N THR A 179 14.92 -0.18 24.99
CA THR A 179 14.29 -0.44 26.29
C THR A 179 13.10 -1.35 26.06
N THR A 180 13.34 -2.62 26.33
CA THR A 180 12.32 -3.63 26.59
C THR A 180 11.42 -3.14 27.72
N ASN A 181 10.15 -2.89 27.41
CA ASN A 181 9.08 -2.99 28.39
C ASN A 181 8.11 -4.07 27.92
N THR A 182 8.32 -5.25 28.47
CA THR A 182 7.29 -6.27 28.64
C THR A 182 6.13 -5.66 29.41
N ASN A 183 4.94 -5.62 28.82
CA ASN A 183 3.67 -5.69 29.53
C ASN A 183 2.63 -6.27 28.57
N ASP A 184 2.48 -7.58 28.66
CA ASP A 184 1.25 -8.29 28.32
C ASP A 184 0.13 -7.78 29.25
N GLY A 185 -1.07 -7.58 28.69
CA GLY A 185 -2.24 -7.10 29.41
C GLY A 185 -3.23 -6.40 28.49
N GLY A 186 -4.25 -7.13 28.04
CA GLY A 186 -5.30 -6.69 27.12
C GLY A 186 -5.96 -5.34 27.48
N LEU A 187 -5.44 -4.27 26.87
CA LEU A 187 -6.19 -3.04 26.63
C LEU A 187 -6.76 -3.12 25.21
N PRO A 188 -8.04 -2.75 24.98
CA PRO A 188 -8.53 -2.59 23.62
C PRO A 188 -7.63 -1.57 22.93
N MET A 189 -7.04 -1.98 21.81
CA MET A 189 -6.12 -1.18 21.01
C MET A 189 -6.76 0.19 20.78
N ALA A 190 -6.15 1.23 21.34
CA ALA A 190 -6.81 2.52 21.50
C ALA A 190 -6.99 3.20 20.14
N SER A 191 -8.22 3.21 19.62
CA SER A 191 -8.58 4.04 18.48
C SER A 191 -8.91 5.46 18.93
N CYS A 192 -8.57 6.44 18.09
CA CYS A 192 -8.88 7.84 18.35
C CYS A 192 -9.17 8.59 17.05
N MET A 193 -9.80 9.74 17.17
CA MET A 193 -9.79 10.74 16.12
C MET A 193 -8.59 11.68 16.34
N ILE A 194 -7.92 12.08 15.27
CA ILE A 194 -6.81 13.05 15.28
C ILE A 194 -7.24 14.23 14.41
N ARG A 195 -7.43 15.39 15.03
CA ARG A 195 -7.72 16.64 14.32
C ARG A 195 -6.43 17.39 14.06
N ASN A 196 -6.23 17.79 12.81
CA ASN A 196 -5.23 18.77 12.43
C ASN A 196 -5.85 20.16 12.59
N ASP A 197 -5.42 20.91 13.61
CA ASP A 197 -5.96 22.23 13.92
C ASP A 197 -5.57 23.30 12.89
N ASP A 198 -4.47 23.10 12.14
CA ASP A 198 -4.04 24.03 11.09
C ASP A 198 -4.90 23.91 9.82
N THR A 199 -5.39 22.70 9.51
CA THR A 199 -6.15 22.42 8.28
C THR A 199 -7.64 22.14 8.51
N GLY A 200 -8.03 21.87 9.76
CA GLY A 200 -9.37 21.43 10.13
C GLY A 200 -9.69 19.97 9.80
N LEU A 201 -8.76 19.22 9.18
CA LEU A 201 -8.96 17.81 8.83
C LEU A 201 -9.02 16.93 10.08
N ILE A 202 -9.85 15.88 10.04
CA ILE A 202 -9.95 14.89 11.11
C ILE A 202 -9.68 13.51 10.53
N TYR A 203 -8.84 12.74 11.20
CA TYR A 203 -8.54 11.36 10.87
C TYR A 203 -9.10 10.44 11.96
N TYR A 204 -9.71 9.32 11.62
CA TYR A 204 -9.85 8.19 12.53
C TYR A 204 -8.59 7.34 12.45
N TRP A 205 -8.06 6.91 13.59
CA TRP A 205 -6.86 6.10 13.67
C TRP A 205 -7.11 4.86 14.54
N SER A 206 -6.61 3.72 14.07
CA SER A 206 -6.33 2.58 14.94
C SER A 206 -4.91 2.05 14.63
N PRO A 207 -4.22 1.43 15.60
CA PRO A 207 -2.92 0.86 15.34
C PRO A 207 -2.92 -0.21 14.24
N GLU A 208 -4.02 -0.95 14.05
CA GLU A 208 -4.15 -2.00 13.04
C GLU A 208 -4.43 -1.44 11.64
N SER A 209 -5.29 -0.42 11.55
CA SER A 209 -5.78 0.10 10.26
C SER A 209 -5.05 1.36 9.77
N GLY A 210 -4.33 2.05 10.66
CA GLY A 210 -3.75 3.36 10.36
C GLY A 210 -4.78 4.48 10.27
N LEU A 211 -4.35 5.60 9.68
CA LEU A 211 -5.13 6.83 9.54
C LEU A 211 -6.16 6.71 8.42
N THR A 212 -7.41 7.03 8.72
CA THR A 212 -8.53 7.11 7.78
C THR A 212 -9.10 8.53 7.84
N GLY A 213 -9.06 9.28 6.73
CA GLY A 213 -9.65 10.62 6.68
C GLY A 213 -11.16 10.61 6.86
N LEU A 214 -11.68 11.44 7.77
CA LEU A 214 -13.10 11.70 7.94
C LEU A 214 -13.48 12.87 7.04
N THR A 215 -14.18 12.57 5.94
CA THR A 215 -14.46 13.51 4.86
C THR A 215 -15.84 14.15 4.95
N HIS A 216 -16.68 13.69 5.89
CA HIS A 216 -17.96 14.29 6.22
C HIS A 216 -18.03 14.60 7.73
N PRO A 217 -18.52 15.79 8.15
CA PRO A 217 -18.59 16.17 9.57
C PRO A 217 -19.38 15.18 10.43
N ASP A 218 -20.41 14.55 9.86
CA ASP A 218 -21.23 13.55 10.56
C ASP A 218 -20.44 12.30 10.96
N GLN A 219 -19.36 11.95 10.24
CA GLN A 219 -18.54 10.79 10.59
C GLN A 219 -17.81 11.01 11.92
N ALA A 220 -17.22 12.21 12.10
CA ALA A 220 -16.59 12.58 13.37
C ALA A 220 -17.63 12.67 14.50
N LYS A 221 -18.83 13.17 14.20
CA LYS A 221 -19.92 13.26 15.18
C LYS A 221 -20.40 11.89 15.65
N LEU A 222 -20.57 10.94 14.74
CA LEU A 222 -20.95 9.56 15.07
C LEU A 222 -19.88 8.86 15.91
N LEU A 223 -18.60 9.08 15.60
CA LEU A 223 -17.48 8.51 16.36
C LEU A 223 -17.37 9.14 17.76
N GLU A 224 -17.59 10.44 17.89
CA GLU A 224 -17.67 11.13 19.18
C GLU A 224 -18.83 10.58 20.03
N LEU A 225 -20.02 10.38 19.43
CA LEU A 225 -21.17 9.76 20.09
C LEU A 225 -20.90 8.30 20.49
N ALA A 226 -20.06 7.59 19.71
CA ALA A 226 -19.60 6.24 20.03
C ALA A 226 -18.47 6.22 21.08
N GLY A 227 -18.05 7.37 21.60
CA GLY A 227 -17.04 7.49 22.66
C GLY A 227 -15.59 7.48 22.16
N VAL A 228 -15.36 7.60 20.85
CA VAL A 228 -14.00 7.74 20.30
C VAL A 228 -13.45 9.11 20.64
N LYS A 229 -12.31 9.15 21.32
CA LYS A 229 -11.69 10.41 21.77
C LYS A 229 -11.06 11.16 20.61
N THR A 230 -11.17 12.49 20.61
CA THR A 230 -10.44 13.37 19.69
C THR A 230 -9.16 13.87 20.32
N VAL A 231 -8.05 13.68 19.64
CA VAL A 231 -6.72 14.25 19.92
C VAL A 231 -6.49 15.40 18.95
N HIS A 232 -5.98 16.51 19.46
CA HIS A 232 -5.67 17.70 18.68
C HIS A 232 -4.17 17.77 18.38
N GLY A 233 -3.84 18.03 17.12
CA GLY A 233 -2.46 18.20 16.65
C GLY A 233 -2.34 19.34 15.67
N ASN A 234 -1.11 19.80 15.46
CA ASN A 234 -0.76 20.87 14.52
C ASN A 234 0.63 20.59 13.95
N ASN A 235 1.12 21.43 13.05
CA ASN A 235 2.42 21.23 12.39
C ASN A 235 3.61 21.24 13.38
N GLY A 236 3.47 21.87 14.55
CA GLY A 236 4.47 21.82 15.63
C GLY A 236 4.36 20.57 16.52
N CYS A 237 3.20 19.91 16.53
CA CYS A 237 2.93 18.67 17.25
C CYS A 237 2.05 17.74 16.39
N PRO A 238 2.63 17.12 15.34
CA PRO A 238 1.87 16.38 14.34
C PRO A 238 1.52 14.99 14.85
N TRP A 239 0.51 14.89 15.71
CA TRP A 239 0.06 13.63 16.31
C TRP A 239 -0.24 12.52 15.29
N TRP A 240 -0.64 12.88 14.07
CA TRP A 240 -0.82 11.94 12.96
C TRP A 240 0.48 11.23 12.56
N GLY A 241 1.64 11.89 12.66
CA GLY A 241 2.94 11.25 12.39
C GLY A 241 3.25 10.16 13.41
N ARG A 242 3.05 10.43 14.70
CA ARG A 242 3.25 9.44 15.77
C ARG A 242 2.26 8.29 15.69
N ALA A 243 1.00 8.58 15.36
CA ALA A 243 -0.01 7.56 15.12
C ALA A 243 0.39 6.61 13.97
N GLN A 244 0.93 7.17 12.88
CA GLN A 244 1.41 6.38 11.75
C GLN A 244 2.63 5.51 12.12
N GLU A 245 3.56 6.02 12.94
CA GLU A 245 4.69 5.22 13.46
C GLU A 245 4.21 4.01 14.26
N ILE A 246 3.23 4.22 15.15
CA ILE A 246 2.63 3.14 15.95
C ILE A 246 1.95 2.12 15.03
N THR A 247 1.21 2.58 14.01
CA THR A 247 0.62 1.68 13.03
C THR A 247 1.66 0.83 12.33
N THR A 248 2.75 1.43 11.87
CA THR A 248 3.84 0.70 11.21
C THR A 248 4.43 -0.38 12.12
N MET A 249 4.64 -0.08 13.40
CA MET A 249 5.14 -1.06 14.37
C MET A 249 4.15 -2.21 14.59
N VAL A 250 2.87 -1.89 14.81
CA VAL A 250 1.83 -2.90 15.07
C VAL A 250 1.62 -3.79 13.85
N GLN A 251 1.51 -3.22 12.66
CA GLN A 251 1.36 -3.99 11.42
C GLN A 251 2.58 -4.87 11.13
N ALA A 252 3.80 -4.36 11.37
CA ALA A 252 5.02 -5.15 11.21
C ALA A 252 5.06 -6.34 12.19
N HIS A 253 4.68 -6.12 13.44
CA HIS A 253 4.66 -7.18 14.45
C HIS A 253 3.59 -8.24 14.14
N THR A 254 2.39 -7.80 13.73
CA THR A 254 1.31 -8.69 13.28
C THR A 254 1.75 -9.52 12.07
N LEU A 255 2.34 -8.89 11.05
CA LEU A 255 2.81 -9.59 9.85
C LEU A 255 3.91 -10.61 10.16
N ALA A 256 4.85 -10.27 11.04
CA ALA A 256 5.90 -11.18 11.48
C ALA A 256 5.31 -12.40 12.20
N TYR A 257 4.34 -12.16 13.08
CA TYR A 257 3.64 -13.21 13.81
C TYR A 257 2.87 -14.15 12.88
N GLU A 258 2.08 -13.59 11.95
CA GLU A 258 1.32 -14.35 10.95
C GLU A 258 2.24 -15.17 10.03
N THR A 259 3.35 -14.58 9.60
CA THR A 259 4.34 -15.22 8.72
C THR A 259 5.04 -16.39 9.43
N ALA A 260 5.45 -16.19 10.68
CA ALA A 260 6.04 -17.24 11.51
C ALA A 260 5.05 -18.39 11.76
N GLN A 261 3.80 -18.07 12.13
CA GLN A 261 2.77 -19.08 12.35
C GLN A 261 2.46 -19.89 11.09
N THR A 262 2.33 -19.20 9.95
CA THR A 262 2.07 -19.85 8.66
C THR A 262 3.20 -20.82 8.29
N ALA A 263 4.46 -20.37 8.42
CA ALA A 263 5.62 -21.21 8.15
C ALA A 263 5.71 -22.42 9.09
N ALA A 264 5.39 -22.23 10.37
CA ALA A 264 5.34 -23.32 11.35
C ALA A 264 4.26 -24.35 10.99
N LEU A 265 3.04 -23.91 10.68
CA LEU A 265 1.93 -24.79 10.29
C LEU A 265 2.26 -25.58 9.02
N GLN A 266 2.85 -24.94 8.02
CA GLN A 266 3.29 -25.62 6.79
C GLN A 266 4.39 -26.66 7.06
N ALA A 267 5.35 -26.34 7.93
CA ALA A 267 6.41 -27.27 8.31
C ALA A 267 5.87 -28.49 9.06
N ILE A 268 4.90 -28.29 9.97
CA ILE A 268 4.21 -29.38 10.66
C ILE A 268 3.47 -30.26 9.65
N ALA A 269 2.68 -29.67 8.74
CA ALA A 269 1.90 -30.41 7.76
C ALA A 269 2.78 -31.26 6.82
N LYS A 270 3.93 -30.73 6.40
CA LYS A 270 4.89 -31.45 5.52
C LYS A 270 5.61 -32.61 6.20
N ASN A 271 5.73 -32.57 7.53
CA ASN A 271 6.43 -33.60 8.32
C ASN A 271 5.44 -34.48 9.11
N ALA A 272 4.20 -34.60 8.64
CA ALA A 272 3.21 -35.46 9.26
C ALA A 272 3.69 -36.93 9.29
N GLY A 273 3.75 -37.51 10.49
CA GLY A 273 4.24 -38.88 10.71
C GLY A 273 5.74 -39.00 11.00
N ALA A 274 6.50 -37.90 10.98
CA ALA A 274 7.87 -37.87 11.47
C ALA A 274 7.91 -37.85 13.02
N ASP A 275 9.09 -38.13 13.60
CA ASP A 275 9.29 -37.98 15.04
C ASP A 275 9.30 -36.51 15.48
N ALA A 276 9.14 -36.29 16.80
CA ALA A 276 9.00 -34.96 17.37
C ALA A 276 10.25 -34.09 17.18
N GLU A 277 11.44 -34.68 17.10
CA GLU A 277 12.70 -33.96 16.97
C GLU A 277 12.86 -33.43 15.54
N ALA A 278 12.54 -34.26 14.55
CA ALA A 278 12.49 -33.88 13.14
C ALA A 278 11.46 -32.77 12.86
N ILE A 279 10.26 -32.87 13.44
CA ILE A 279 9.24 -31.81 13.32
C ILE A 279 9.73 -30.49 13.94
N THR A 280 10.35 -30.55 15.12
CA THR A 280 10.87 -29.36 15.81
C THR A 280 11.96 -28.66 15.01
N ALA A 281 12.90 -29.43 14.42
CA ALA A 281 13.97 -28.89 13.58
C ALA A 281 13.42 -28.24 12.29
N ALA A 282 12.45 -28.89 11.65
CA ALA A 282 11.79 -28.38 10.44
C ALA A 282 11.06 -27.06 10.71
N VAL A 283 10.28 -26.98 11.80
CA VAL A 283 9.57 -25.77 12.21
C VAL A 283 10.54 -24.62 12.48
N LYS A 284 11.60 -24.85 13.28
CA LYS A 284 12.61 -23.81 13.56
C LYS A 284 13.25 -23.26 12.28
N THR A 285 13.61 -24.15 11.36
CA THR A 285 14.22 -23.78 10.08
C THR A 285 13.27 -22.95 9.23
N SER A 286 12.01 -23.39 9.08
CA SER A 286 11.02 -22.69 8.28
C SER A 286 10.63 -21.33 8.85
N VAL A 287 10.47 -21.23 10.18
CA VAL A 287 10.17 -19.95 10.84
C VAL A 287 11.34 -18.97 10.68
N ASN A 288 12.58 -19.41 10.92
CA ASN A 288 13.75 -18.54 10.77
C ASN A 288 13.93 -18.06 9.33
N ALA A 289 13.72 -18.93 8.34
CA ALA A 289 13.77 -18.55 6.93
C ALA A 289 12.67 -17.55 6.56
N ALA A 290 11.45 -17.73 7.09
CA ALA A 290 10.32 -16.84 6.83
C ALA A 290 10.52 -15.46 7.44
N LEU A 291 11.11 -15.39 8.64
CA LEU A 291 11.46 -14.14 9.30
C LEU A 291 12.68 -13.45 8.69
N ALA A 292 13.65 -14.20 8.14
CA ALA A 292 14.84 -13.63 7.51
C ALA A 292 14.54 -12.79 6.26
N ASN A 293 13.44 -13.08 5.56
CA ASN A 293 12.98 -12.33 4.40
C ASN A 293 12.10 -11.13 4.77
N LEU A 294 11.77 -10.95 6.05
CA LEU A 294 10.95 -9.86 6.53
C LEU A 294 11.84 -8.64 6.81
N SER A 295 11.98 -7.75 5.82
CA SER A 295 12.63 -6.45 6.02
C SER A 295 11.69 -5.50 6.78
N ILE A 296 11.69 -5.59 8.11
CA ILE A 296 11.04 -4.60 8.97
C ILE A 296 11.95 -3.37 9.05
N THR A 297 11.61 -2.29 8.34
CA THR A 297 12.29 -0.99 8.47
C THR A 297 11.78 -0.27 9.72
N LEU A 298 12.58 -0.22 10.78
CA LEU A 298 12.39 0.64 11.95
C LEU A 298 13.40 1.79 11.89
N THR A 299 12.95 3.04 11.69
CA THR A 299 13.82 4.23 11.72
C THR A 299 14.02 4.72 13.16
N ASN A 300 15.25 4.70 13.67
CA ASN A 300 15.65 5.39 14.90
C ASN A 300 16.55 6.60 14.55
N GLN A 301 16.64 7.61 15.42
CA GLN A 301 17.58 8.74 15.28
C GLN A 301 18.66 8.67 16.37
N ALA A 302 19.93 8.50 15.99
CA ALA A 302 21.05 8.65 16.92
C ALA A 302 21.21 10.09 17.38
N LYS A 303 21.53 10.23 18.67
CA LYS A 303 21.75 11.47 19.39
C LYS A 303 23.23 11.85 19.29
N THR A 304 23.52 13.06 18.82
CA THR A 304 24.84 13.70 18.92
C THR A 304 25.19 13.88 20.40
N THR A 305 26.28 13.26 20.85
CA THR A 305 26.88 13.50 22.16
C THR A 305 27.79 14.72 22.07
N GLU A 306 27.34 15.87 22.56
CA GLU A 306 28.25 16.97 22.93
C GLU A 306 28.88 16.64 24.28
N THR A 307 30.18 16.36 24.28
CA THR A 307 31.03 16.41 25.47
C THR A 307 31.17 17.87 25.93
N THR A 308 30.50 18.22 27.02
CA THR A 308 30.80 19.41 27.80
C THR A 308 31.90 19.05 28.80
N GLU A 309 33.14 19.48 28.55
CA GLU A 309 34.18 19.52 29.59
C GLU A 309 33.87 20.68 30.55
N SER A 310 33.58 20.33 31.80
CA SER A 310 33.52 21.25 32.93
C SER A 310 34.92 21.75 33.26
N LYS A 311 35.12 23.07 33.20
CA LYS A 311 36.19 23.74 33.94
C LYS A 311 35.84 23.68 35.43
N GLU A 312 36.58 22.90 36.20
CA GLU A 312 36.66 23.03 37.64
C GLU A 312 37.77 24.01 38.02
N GLU A 313 37.42 24.94 38.88
CA GLU A 313 38.30 25.89 39.57
C GLU A 313 39.39 25.16 40.37
N LYS A 314 40.63 25.64 40.24
CA LYS A 314 41.54 25.93 41.35
C LYS A 314 42.54 26.99 40.91
#